data_AF-A0A7V9GEJ3-F1
#
_entry.id   AF-A0A7V9GEJ3-F1
#
_cell.length_a   1.000
_cell.length_b   1.000
_cell.length_c   1.000
_cell.angle_alpha   90.00
_cell.angle_beta   90.00
_cell.angle_gamma   90.00
#
_symmetry.space_group_name_H-M   'P 1'
#
loop_
_entity.id
_entity.type
_entity.pdbx_description
1 polymer ?
#
loop_
_entity_poly.entity_id
_entity_poly.type
_entity_poly.pdbx_seq_one_letter_code
_entity_poly.pdbx_strand_id
1 'polypeptide(L)'
;GEVLPGEPSDSGPEQGAVLGVVGVTRDDVLNVRARPGVDQDIVTTLSPTFDAVVAAGNARLVDGGVWYEVEVEGDTGWVSSRFVAHLGATTDVTAAVVAALGARPSAETVVALGEIVAGARSSDEPPSRITRTTVPEVDDDTGRVVYDVVGLGDDSVLGERLAVIAATDPSGDGFTVMAVEATAFCARGLGGEGLCL
;
A
#
# COMPACT_ATOMS: atom_id res chain seq x y z
N GLY A 1 -10.09 -15.79 31.53
CA GLY A 1 -9.94 -15.19 30.19
C GLY A 1 -8.71 -15.80 29.58
N GLU A 2 -8.80 -16.23 28.33
CA GLU A 2 -7.66 -16.79 27.60
C GLU A 2 -6.62 -15.68 27.35
N VAL A 3 -5.34 -16.01 27.51
CA VAL A 3 -4.23 -15.05 27.40
C VAL A 3 -3.92 -14.84 25.92
N LEU A 4 -3.94 -13.59 25.45
CA LEU A 4 -3.56 -13.25 24.08
C LEU A 4 -2.05 -13.53 23.84
N PRO A 5 -1.66 -14.05 22.67
CA PRO A 5 -0.26 -14.18 22.30
C PRO A 5 0.48 -12.84 22.32
N GLY A 6 1.75 -12.88 22.67
CA GLY A 6 2.65 -11.74 22.62
C GLY A 6 2.48 -10.69 23.72
N GLU A 7 3.43 -9.78 23.76
CA GLU A 7 3.46 -8.66 24.71
C GLU A 7 2.60 -7.51 24.19
N PRO A 8 1.89 -6.76 25.06
CA PRO A 8 1.27 -5.49 24.67
C PRO A 8 2.30 -4.55 24.03
N SER A 9 1.87 -3.81 23.01
CA SER A 9 2.68 -2.81 22.33
C SER A 9 1.97 -1.48 22.31
N ASP A 10 2.73 -0.40 22.57
CA ASP A 10 2.24 0.98 22.49
C ASP A 10 2.43 1.58 21.09
N SER A 11 3.02 0.83 20.14
CA SER A 11 3.34 1.32 18.79
C SER A 11 2.21 1.05 17.79
N GLY A 12 0.96 1.27 18.21
CA GLY A 12 -0.24 1.03 17.40
C GLY A 12 -0.98 2.30 17.00
N PRO A 13 -1.83 2.23 15.97
CA PRO A 13 -2.76 3.31 15.62
C PRO A 13 -3.76 3.56 16.76
N GLU A 14 -4.21 4.81 16.90
CA GLU A 14 -5.27 5.15 17.85
C GLU A 14 -6.58 4.44 17.52
N GLN A 15 -7.40 4.18 18.53
CA GLN A 15 -8.74 3.61 18.32
C GLN A 15 -9.57 4.51 17.40
N GLY A 16 -10.23 3.90 16.42
CA GLY A 16 -11.04 4.60 15.42
C GLY A 16 -10.25 5.14 14.22
N ALA A 17 -8.92 5.02 14.21
CA ALA A 17 -8.12 5.32 13.03
C ALA A 17 -8.52 4.41 11.86
N VAL A 18 -8.63 4.99 10.66
CA VAL A 18 -8.88 4.25 9.42
C VAL A 18 -7.56 3.99 8.70
N LEU A 19 -7.34 2.73 8.32
CA LEU A 19 -6.17 2.24 7.61
C LEU A 19 -6.58 1.59 6.30
N GLY A 20 -5.64 1.55 5.35
CA GLY A 20 -5.75 0.73 4.15
C GLY A 20 -4.72 -0.37 4.06
N VAL A 21 -5.09 -1.43 3.36
CA VAL A 21 -4.23 -2.56 3.00
C VAL A 21 -3.16 -2.07 2.02
N VAL A 22 -1.91 -2.44 2.28
CA VAL A 22 -0.74 -2.05 1.49
C VAL A 22 0.23 -3.22 1.31
N GLY A 23 0.95 -3.24 0.20
CA GLY A 23 2.03 -4.20 -0.07
C GLY A 23 1.58 -5.65 -0.18
N VAL A 24 0.32 -5.88 -0.54
CA VAL A 24 -0.25 -7.21 -0.85
C VAL A 24 -0.36 -7.34 -2.37
N THR A 25 0.11 -8.45 -2.92
CA THR A 25 0.07 -8.69 -4.37
C THR A 25 -1.36 -8.90 -4.85
N ARG A 26 -1.67 -8.52 -6.10
CA ARG A 26 -3.02 -8.62 -6.71
C ARG A 26 -3.68 -10.01 -6.64
N ASP A 27 -2.86 -11.06 -6.56
CA ASP A 27 -3.24 -12.47 -6.55
C ASP A 27 -3.20 -13.09 -5.14
N ASP A 28 -3.15 -12.25 -4.11
CA ASP A 28 -3.15 -12.62 -2.69
C ASP A 28 -4.17 -11.78 -1.90
N VAL A 29 -4.31 -12.08 -0.61
CA VAL A 29 -5.22 -11.42 0.33
C VAL A 29 -4.54 -11.15 1.66
N LEU A 30 -5.00 -10.14 2.38
CA LEU A 30 -4.59 -9.92 3.75
C LEU A 30 -5.51 -10.69 4.71
N ASN A 31 -4.94 -11.64 5.45
CA ASN A 31 -5.66 -12.38 6.48
C ASN A 31 -5.90 -11.52 7.73
N VAL A 32 -7.15 -11.47 8.19
CA VAL A 32 -7.52 -11.01 9.53
C VAL A 32 -7.73 -12.25 10.39
N ARG A 33 -7.11 -12.27 11.57
CA ARG A 33 -7.04 -13.47 12.42
C ARG A 33 -7.73 -13.29 13.75
N ALA A 34 -8.20 -14.37 14.35
CA ALA A 34 -8.93 -14.34 15.62
C ALA A 34 -8.07 -13.85 16.81
N ARG A 35 -6.75 -14.02 16.70
CA ARG A 35 -5.73 -13.62 17.68
C ARG A 35 -4.47 -13.14 16.94
N PRO A 36 -3.56 -12.40 17.59
CA PRO A 36 -2.31 -11.98 16.97
C PRO A 36 -1.39 -13.19 16.74
N GLY A 37 -0.85 -13.33 15.53
CA GLY A 37 0.08 -14.41 15.16
C GLY A 37 -0.30 -15.10 13.85
N VAL A 38 0.70 -15.58 13.11
CA VAL A 38 0.49 -16.21 11.78
C VAL A 38 -0.11 -17.61 11.83
N ASP A 39 -0.12 -18.23 13.00
CA ASP A 39 -0.64 -19.57 13.29
C ASP A 39 -2.08 -19.56 13.81
N GLN A 40 -2.68 -18.39 14.00
CA GLN A 40 -4.03 -18.22 14.53
C GLN A 40 -5.10 -18.36 13.44
N ASP A 41 -6.31 -18.78 13.80
CA ASP A 41 -7.41 -18.96 12.84
C ASP A 41 -7.73 -17.68 12.08
N ILE A 42 -8.04 -17.81 10.79
CA ILE A 42 -8.45 -16.71 9.92
C ILE A 42 -9.95 -16.48 10.11
N VAL A 43 -10.35 -15.24 10.40
CA VAL A 43 -11.75 -14.85 10.56
C VAL A 43 -12.32 -14.25 9.27
N THR A 44 -11.53 -13.45 8.55
CA THR A 44 -11.87 -12.88 7.25
C THR A 44 -10.61 -12.55 6.45
N THR A 45 -10.78 -12.15 5.19
CA THR A 45 -9.70 -11.77 4.27
C THR A 45 -10.01 -10.47 3.58
N LEU A 46 -9.01 -9.59 3.43
CA LEU A 46 -9.15 -8.29 2.80
C LEU A 46 -8.46 -8.28 1.44
N SER A 47 -9.04 -7.57 0.49
CA SER A 47 -8.44 -7.37 -0.82
C SER A 47 -7.21 -6.45 -0.73
N PRO A 48 -6.28 -6.53 -1.69
CA PRO A 48 -5.04 -5.75 -1.67
C PRO A 48 -5.19 -4.22 -1.62
N THR A 49 -6.36 -3.69 -1.99
CA THR A 49 -6.66 -2.25 -1.98
C THR A 49 -7.74 -1.85 -0.98
N PHE A 50 -8.20 -2.75 -0.12
CA PHE A 50 -9.23 -2.44 0.88
C PHE A 50 -8.75 -1.31 1.81
N ASP A 51 -9.58 -0.29 2.03
CA ASP A 51 -9.18 0.98 2.68
C ASP A 51 -10.05 1.38 3.88
N ALA A 52 -10.88 0.46 4.36
CA ALA A 52 -11.82 0.70 5.47
C ALA A 52 -11.51 -0.19 6.70
N VAL A 53 -10.23 -0.37 7.03
CA VAL A 53 -9.82 -1.10 8.25
C VAL A 53 -9.84 -0.15 9.43
N VAL A 54 -10.67 -0.42 10.44
CA VAL A 54 -10.77 0.46 11.62
C VAL A 54 -9.92 -0.11 12.75
N ALA A 55 -9.00 0.66 13.30
CA ALA A 55 -8.19 0.25 14.44
C ALA A 55 -9.02 0.18 15.73
N ALA A 56 -8.90 -0.91 16.49
CA ALA A 56 -9.51 -1.06 17.80
C ALA A 56 -8.66 -0.45 18.94
N GLY A 57 -7.42 -0.02 18.63
CA GLY A 57 -6.51 0.66 19.55
C GLY A 57 -5.59 -0.26 20.36
N ASN A 58 -5.69 -1.58 20.19
CA ASN A 58 -4.78 -2.55 20.82
C ASN A 58 -3.71 -3.02 19.82
N ALA A 59 -2.48 -3.16 20.30
CA ALA A 59 -1.39 -3.77 19.55
C ALA A 59 -0.63 -4.82 20.38
N ARG A 60 -0.07 -5.81 19.68
CA ARG A 60 0.68 -6.93 20.27
C ARG A 60 1.96 -7.21 19.49
N LEU A 61 3.07 -7.41 20.20
CA LEU A 61 4.32 -7.90 19.63
C LEU A 61 4.37 -9.43 19.74
N VAL A 62 4.31 -10.12 18.61
CA VAL A 62 4.39 -11.59 18.51
C VAL A 62 5.54 -11.94 17.56
N ASP A 63 6.54 -12.67 18.06
CA ASP A 63 7.69 -13.14 17.28
C ASP A 63 8.40 -12.05 16.46
N GLY A 64 8.51 -10.84 17.04
CA GLY A 64 9.13 -9.68 16.40
C GLY A 64 8.27 -8.96 15.35
N GLY A 65 7.02 -9.38 15.17
CA GLY A 65 6.02 -8.70 14.35
C GLY A 65 4.95 -8.01 15.21
N VAL A 66 4.59 -6.78 14.85
CA VAL A 66 3.48 -6.08 15.50
C VAL A 66 2.17 -6.46 14.81
N TRP A 67 1.15 -6.71 15.62
CA TRP A 67 -0.21 -7.01 15.21
C TRP A 67 -1.16 -5.97 15.78
N TYR A 68 -2.06 -5.47 14.95
CA TYR A 68 -3.09 -4.51 15.35
C TYR A 68 -4.42 -5.24 15.47
N GLU A 69 -5.15 -4.97 16.55
CA GLU A 69 -6.55 -5.34 16.63
C GLU A 69 -7.37 -4.35 15.80
N VAL A 70 -8.27 -4.88 14.98
CA VAL A 70 -9.03 -4.14 13.99
C VAL A 70 -10.49 -4.60 13.96
N GLU A 71 -11.36 -3.70 13.57
CA GLU A 71 -12.74 -3.96 13.21
C GLU A 71 -12.88 -3.81 11.69
N VAL A 72 -13.43 -4.84 11.04
CA VAL A 72 -13.66 -4.83 9.60
C VAL A 72 -14.99 -5.51 9.31
N GLU A 73 -15.87 -4.81 8.59
CA GLU A 73 -17.20 -5.32 8.19
C GLU A 73 -18.06 -5.85 9.36
N GLY A 74 -17.80 -5.38 10.58
CA GLY A 74 -18.52 -5.79 11.80
C GLY A 74 -17.85 -6.93 12.58
N ASP A 75 -16.76 -7.50 12.08
CA ASP A 75 -15.95 -8.49 12.78
C ASP A 75 -14.71 -7.86 13.41
N THR A 76 -14.34 -8.34 14.61
CA THR A 76 -13.10 -7.96 15.29
C THR A 76 -12.04 -9.05 15.06
N GLY A 77 -10.81 -8.63 14.72
CA GLY A 77 -9.69 -9.54 14.59
C GLY A 77 -8.34 -8.82 14.59
N TRP A 78 -7.30 -9.52 14.15
CA TRP A 78 -5.92 -9.08 14.23
C TRP A 78 -5.25 -9.14 12.86
N VAL A 79 -4.56 -8.07 12.50
CA VAL A 79 -3.83 -7.94 11.24
C VAL A 79 -2.37 -7.61 11.50
N SER A 80 -1.47 -8.11 10.64
CA SER A 80 -0.06 -7.74 10.73
C SER A 80 0.13 -6.28 10.32
N SER A 81 0.82 -5.49 11.13
CA SER A 81 1.10 -4.07 10.88
C SER A 81 1.88 -3.81 9.59
N ARG A 82 2.55 -4.83 9.05
CA ARG A 82 3.35 -4.75 7.81
C ARG A 82 2.50 -4.54 6.55
N PHE A 83 1.19 -4.79 6.62
CA PHE A 83 0.29 -4.78 5.47
C PHE A 83 -0.86 -3.79 5.63
N VAL A 84 -0.80 -2.90 6.61
CA VAL A 84 -1.77 -1.81 6.79
C VAL A 84 -1.03 -0.51 7.08
N ALA A 85 -1.54 0.60 6.57
CA ALA A 85 -1.01 1.93 6.82
C ALA A 85 -2.12 2.98 6.78
N HIS A 86 -1.86 4.15 7.38
CA HIS A 86 -2.69 5.32 7.12
C HIS A 86 -2.48 5.78 5.68
N LEU A 87 -3.56 5.94 4.92
CA LEU A 87 -3.49 6.46 3.56
C LEU A 87 -3.53 7.98 3.63
N GLY A 88 -2.42 8.61 3.26
CA GLY A 88 -2.28 10.07 3.22
C GLY A 88 -2.90 10.70 1.98
N ALA A 89 -2.53 11.95 1.74
CA ALA A 89 -2.94 12.68 0.55
C ALA A 89 -2.49 11.96 -0.73
N THR A 90 -3.34 12.04 -1.76
CA THR A 90 -2.97 11.63 -3.12
C THR A 90 -2.49 12.85 -3.89
N THR A 91 -1.34 12.74 -4.54
CA THR A 91 -0.72 13.83 -5.30
C THR A 91 -0.33 13.38 -6.70
N ASP A 92 -0.39 14.30 -7.67
CA ASP A 92 0.14 14.04 -9.01
C ASP A 92 1.68 14.19 -8.98
N VAL A 93 2.37 13.08 -9.21
CA VAL A 93 3.85 13.02 -9.22
C VAL A 93 4.42 12.83 -10.63
N THR A 94 3.61 13.02 -11.67
CA THR A 94 4.00 12.80 -13.07
C THR A 94 5.26 13.57 -13.44
N ALA A 95 5.32 14.86 -13.10
CA ALA A 95 6.47 15.71 -13.40
C ALA A 95 7.76 15.23 -12.70
N ALA A 96 7.65 14.76 -11.46
CA ALA A 96 8.79 14.23 -10.71
C ALA A 96 9.32 12.93 -11.33
N VAL A 97 8.43 12.03 -11.75
CA VAL A 97 8.81 10.79 -12.45
C VAL A 97 9.51 11.09 -13.78
N VAL A 98 8.97 12.00 -14.58
CA VAL A 98 9.58 12.41 -15.86
C VAL A 98 10.96 13.04 -15.64
N ALA A 99 11.11 13.88 -14.61
CA ALA A 99 12.39 14.48 -14.25
C ALA A 99 13.41 13.42 -13.83
N ALA A 100 13.02 12.44 -13.00
CA ALA A 100 13.90 11.36 -12.54
C ALA A 100 14.38 10.46 -13.69
N LEU A 101 13.50 10.18 -14.66
CA LEU A 101 13.82 9.33 -15.81
C LEU A 101 14.46 10.09 -16.99
N GLY A 102 14.46 11.42 -16.95
CA GLY A 102 14.99 12.29 -18.02
C GLY A 102 14.12 12.39 -19.27
N ALA A 103 13.05 11.61 -19.37
CA ALA A 103 12.06 11.63 -20.44
C ALA A 103 10.73 11.06 -19.95
N ARG A 104 9.65 11.29 -20.72
CA ARG A 104 8.36 10.69 -20.41
C ARG A 104 8.42 9.19 -20.71
N PRO A 105 8.21 8.30 -19.72
CA PRO A 105 8.38 6.87 -19.92
C PRO A 105 7.30 6.29 -20.83
N SER A 106 7.71 5.29 -21.60
CA SER A 106 6.85 4.47 -22.46
C SER A 106 7.29 3.01 -22.37
N ALA A 107 6.37 2.09 -22.63
CA ALA A 107 6.63 0.65 -22.66
C ALA A 107 5.59 -0.10 -23.51
N GLU A 108 5.91 -1.33 -23.92
CA GLU A 108 5.02 -2.20 -24.71
C GLU A 108 3.74 -2.58 -23.95
N THR A 109 3.81 -2.68 -22.61
CA THR A 109 2.64 -3.00 -21.78
C THR A 109 2.50 -2.02 -20.64
N VAL A 110 1.26 -1.78 -20.20
CA VAL A 110 0.99 -0.94 -19.01
C VAL A 110 1.66 -1.51 -17.75
N VAL A 111 1.83 -2.83 -17.67
CA VAL A 111 2.54 -3.49 -16.56
C VAL A 111 4.00 -3.08 -16.54
N ALA A 112 4.71 -3.22 -17.66
CA ALA A 112 6.11 -2.82 -17.78
C ALA A 112 6.28 -1.32 -17.56
N LEU A 113 5.32 -0.51 -18.03
CA LEU A 113 5.32 0.92 -17.77
C LEU A 113 5.20 1.23 -16.28
N GLY A 114 4.31 0.53 -15.57
CA GLY A 114 4.16 0.66 -14.13
C GLY A 114 5.41 0.22 -13.36
N GLU A 115 6.12 -0.82 -13.81
CA GLU A 115 7.40 -1.24 -13.22
C GLU A 115 8.49 -0.17 -13.38
N ILE A 116 8.57 0.47 -14.55
CA ILE A 116 9.50 1.60 -14.80
C ILE A 116 9.19 2.76 -13.84
N VAL A 117 7.91 3.13 -13.72
CA VAL A 117 7.48 4.22 -12.83
C VAL A 117 7.74 3.89 -11.37
N ALA A 118 7.40 2.67 -10.93
CA ALA A 118 7.64 2.22 -9.56
C ALA A 118 9.14 2.15 -9.23
N GLY A 119 9.98 1.71 -10.18
CA GLY A 119 11.43 1.72 -10.04
C GLY A 119 11.98 3.14 -9.87
N ALA A 120 11.50 4.10 -10.64
CA ALA A 120 11.89 5.52 -10.53
C ALA A 120 11.52 6.17 -9.18
N ARG A 121 10.59 5.54 -8.44
CA ARG A 121 10.09 5.99 -7.14
C ARG A 121 10.64 5.17 -5.96
N SER A 122 11.41 4.12 -6.23
CA SER A 122 12.01 3.27 -5.22
C SER A 122 13.29 3.86 -4.61
N SER A 123 13.65 3.36 -3.43
CA SER A 123 14.93 3.61 -2.76
C SER A 123 15.77 2.34 -2.73
N ASP A 124 17.09 2.50 -2.81
CA ASP A 124 18.07 1.41 -2.60
C ASP A 124 18.43 1.24 -1.12
N GLU A 125 18.31 2.31 -0.32
CA GLU A 125 18.66 2.30 1.10
C GLU A 125 17.62 3.09 1.92
N PRO A 126 16.73 2.39 2.67
CA PRO A 126 16.51 0.95 2.63
C PRO A 126 15.94 0.52 1.26
N PRO A 127 16.17 -0.74 0.84
CA PRO A 127 15.64 -1.24 -0.41
C PRO A 127 14.11 -1.28 -0.37
N SER A 128 13.46 -0.63 -1.33
CA SER A 128 12.01 -0.69 -1.45
C SER A 128 11.54 -2.03 -1.98
N ARG A 129 10.37 -2.47 -1.48
CA ARG A 129 9.61 -3.58 -2.05
C ARG A 129 8.53 -3.02 -2.99
N ILE A 130 8.66 -3.32 -4.27
CA ILE A 130 7.66 -2.99 -5.30
C ILE A 130 6.68 -4.15 -5.42
N THR A 131 5.38 -3.86 -5.29
CA THR A 131 4.30 -4.85 -5.30
C THR A 131 3.21 -4.43 -6.27
N ARG A 132 2.84 -5.28 -7.23
CA ARG A 132 1.68 -5.02 -8.10
C ARG A 132 0.39 -5.40 -7.36
N THR A 133 -0.46 -4.42 -7.09
CA THR A 133 -1.63 -4.56 -6.19
C THR A 133 -2.93 -4.82 -6.95
N THR A 134 -2.99 -4.47 -8.24
CA THR A 134 -4.18 -4.71 -9.10
C THR A 134 -3.86 -5.49 -10.37
N VAL A 135 -4.89 -6.08 -10.97
CA VAL A 135 -4.85 -6.50 -12.37
C VAL A 135 -4.78 -5.23 -13.23
N PRO A 136 -3.96 -5.18 -14.31
CA PRO A 136 -3.95 -4.05 -15.21
C PRO A 136 -5.32 -3.91 -15.91
N GLU A 137 -5.84 -2.70 -15.92
CA GLU A 137 -7.04 -2.31 -16.65
C GLU A 137 -6.58 -1.70 -17.97
N VAL A 138 -7.05 -2.22 -19.10
CA VAL A 138 -6.70 -1.70 -20.43
C VAL A 138 -7.98 -1.56 -21.23
N ASP A 139 -8.21 -0.36 -21.76
CA ASP A 139 -9.25 -0.05 -22.74
C ASP A 139 -8.61 0.44 -24.05
N ASP A 140 -9.44 0.90 -24.99
CA ASP A 140 -8.98 1.22 -26.35
C ASP A 140 -7.92 2.34 -26.36
N ASP A 141 -8.03 3.32 -25.46
CA ASP A 141 -7.21 4.53 -25.47
C ASP A 141 -6.31 4.66 -24.23
N THR A 142 -6.58 3.89 -23.17
CA THR A 142 -5.88 4.02 -21.90
C THR A 142 -5.52 2.68 -21.25
N GLY A 143 -4.49 2.74 -20.42
CA GLY A 143 -4.11 1.67 -19.52
C GLY A 143 -3.93 2.19 -18.10
N ARG A 144 -4.30 1.39 -17.11
CA ARG A 144 -4.09 1.66 -15.70
C ARG A 144 -3.52 0.47 -14.96
N VAL A 145 -2.53 0.72 -14.10
CA VAL A 145 -1.97 -0.30 -13.20
C VAL A 145 -1.58 0.34 -11.86
N VAL A 146 -1.71 -0.43 -10.77
CA VAL A 146 -1.39 0.03 -9.42
C VAL A 146 -0.22 -0.75 -8.82
N TYR A 147 0.75 -0.01 -8.30
CA TYR A 147 1.90 -0.56 -7.58
C TYR A 147 2.05 0.08 -6.21
N ASP A 148 2.35 -0.72 -5.18
CA ASP A 148 2.80 -0.24 -3.89
C ASP A 148 4.33 -0.28 -3.84
N VAL A 149 4.94 0.84 -3.47
CA VAL A 149 6.39 0.97 -3.23
C VAL A 149 6.59 1.18 -1.73
N VAL A 150 6.98 0.13 -1.02
CA VAL A 150 7.11 0.14 0.45
C VAL A 150 8.59 0.13 0.85
N GLY A 151 8.99 0.99 1.78
CA GLY A 151 10.36 1.16 2.27
C GLY A 151 11.09 2.28 1.55
N LEU A 152 10.73 3.54 1.85
CA LEU A 152 11.35 4.73 1.25
C LEU A 152 12.45 5.37 2.11
N GLY A 153 12.68 4.88 3.32
CA GLY A 153 13.73 5.38 4.22
C GLY A 153 13.37 6.64 5.02
N ASP A 154 12.13 7.10 4.89
CA ASP A 154 11.56 8.19 5.67
C ASP A 154 10.85 7.63 6.91
N ASP A 155 10.99 8.30 8.06
CA ASP A 155 10.42 7.83 9.33
C ASP A 155 8.92 8.12 9.46
N SER A 156 8.41 9.10 8.70
CA SER A 156 6.98 9.42 8.60
C SER A 156 6.31 8.66 7.45
N VAL A 157 7.02 8.43 6.34
CA VAL A 157 6.49 7.82 5.11
C VAL A 157 7.02 6.39 4.94
N LEU A 158 6.14 5.42 5.18
CA LEU A 158 6.43 4.00 4.98
C LEU A 158 6.61 3.63 3.51
N GLY A 159 5.96 4.36 2.61
CA GLY A 159 5.85 4.03 1.21
C GLY A 159 4.79 4.85 0.50
N GLU A 160 4.41 4.40 -0.69
CA GLU A 160 3.30 5.00 -1.45
C GLU A 160 2.62 3.98 -2.36
N ARG A 161 1.38 4.26 -2.71
CA ARG A 161 0.62 3.60 -3.77
C ARG A 161 0.64 4.47 -5.02
N LEU A 162 1.15 3.91 -6.11
CA LEU A 162 1.21 4.55 -7.41
C LEU A 162 0.09 4.02 -8.30
N ALA A 163 -0.87 4.87 -8.68
CA ALA A 163 -1.76 4.61 -9.79
C ALA A 163 -1.15 5.22 -11.06
N VAL A 164 -0.72 4.36 -11.97
CA VAL A 164 -0.11 4.75 -13.24
C VAL A 164 -1.18 4.72 -14.31
N ILE A 165 -1.51 5.88 -14.87
CA ILE A 165 -2.45 6.04 -15.99
C ILE A 165 -1.63 6.34 -17.25
N ALA A 166 -1.86 5.57 -18.29
CA ALA A 166 -1.14 5.65 -19.56
C ALA A 166 -2.10 5.84 -20.73
N ALA A 167 -1.66 6.58 -21.74
CA ALA A 167 -2.31 6.63 -23.03
C ALA A 167 -1.73 5.53 -23.93
N THR A 168 -2.59 4.86 -24.69
CA THR A 168 -2.19 3.96 -25.76
C THR A 168 -1.54 4.75 -26.89
N ASP A 169 -0.42 4.27 -27.42
CA ASP A 169 0.23 4.89 -28.58
C ASP A 169 -0.70 4.81 -29.80
N PRO A 170 -0.81 5.87 -30.64
CA PRO A 170 -1.64 5.82 -31.85
C PRO A 170 -1.29 4.71 -32.85
N SER A 171 -0.07 4.17 -32.80
CA SER A 171 0.35 2.98 -33.57
C SER A 171 -0.23 1.68 -33.02
N GLY A 172 -0.69 1.67 -31.77
CA GLY A 172 -1.16 0.48 -31.04
C GLY A 172 -0.04 -0.35 -30.40
N ASP A 173 1.23 0.05 -30.55
CA ASP A 173 2.39 -0.77 -30.18
C ASP A 173 2.89 -0.54 -28.73
N GLY A 174 2.18 0.27 -27.93
CA GLY A 174 2.57 0.47 -26.54
C GLY A 174 1.79 1.55 -25.79
N PHE A 175 2.36 1.95 -24.67
CA PHE A 175 1.77 2.87 -23.70
C PHE A 175 2.76 3.96 -23.33
N THR A 176 2.28 5.18 -23.15
CA THR A 176 3.06 6.31 -22.62
C THR A 176 2.37 6.86 -21.37
N VAL A 177 3.14 7.17 -20.32
CA VAL A 177 2.57 7.73 -19.08
C VAL A 177 1.82 9.03 -19.38
N MET A 178 0.56 9.06 -18.96
CA MET A 178 -0.28 10.25 -19.02
C MET A 178 -0.26 10.96 -17.66
N ALA A 179 -0.54 10.20 -16.58
CA ALA A 179 -0.52 10.66 -15.20
C ALA A 179 0.01 9.58 -14.24
N VAL A 180 0.62 10.00 -13.14
CA VAL A 180 1.00 9.15 -12.00
C VAL A 180 0.47 9.79 -10.74
N GLU A 181 -0.49 9.13 -10.10
CA GLU A 181 -1.04 9.55 -8.81
C GLU A 181 -0.39 8.73 -7.70
N ALA A 182 0.15 9.42 -6.69
CA ALA A 182 0.82 8.80 -5.54
C ALA A 182 0.05 9.08 -4.25
N THR A 183 -0.42 8.04 -3.58
CA THR A 183 -1.01 8.09 -2.23
C THR A 183 0.03 7.67 -1.21
N ALA A 184 0.39 8.55 -0.27
CA ALA A 184 1.38 8.23 0.75
C ALA A 184 0.89 7.18 1.76
N PHE A 185 1.81 6.34 2.25
CA PHE A 185 1.58 5.45 3.39
C PHE A 185 2.24 6.03 4.63
N CYS A 186 1.44 6.48 5.60
CA CYS A 186 1.94 7.18 6.76
C CYS A 186 2.10 6.26 7.97
N ALA A 187 3.26 6.35 8.63
CA ALA A 187 3.63 5.49 9.75
C ALA A 187 2.87 5.79 11.04
N ARG A 188 2.72 7.09 11.36
CA ARG A 188 2.23 7.56 12.68
C ARG A 188 0.89 8.29 12.62
N GLY A 189 0.15 8.12 11.53
CA GLY A 189 -1.11 8.82 11.31
C GLY A 189 -0.99 10.00 10.36
N LEU A 190 -2.05 10.81 10.35
CA LEU A 190 -2.24 11.92 9.41
C LEU A 190 -2.32 13.25 10.17
N GLY A 191 -1.56 14.23 9.69
CA GLY A 191 -1.64 15.61 10.10
C GLY A 191 -2.64 16.40 9.25
N GLY A 192 -2.51 17.72 9.29
CA GLY A 192 -3.30 18.61 8.43
C GLY A 192 -3.16 18.24 6.95
N GLU A 193 -4.28 18.29 6.21
CA GLU A 193 -4.32 18.06 4.77
C GLU A 193 -3.85 16.65 4.32
N GLY A 194 -3.82 15.66 5.24
CA GLY A 194 -3.44 14.28 4.92
C GLY A 194 -1.93 14.04 4.83
N LEU A 195 -1.12 14.96 5.36
CA LEU A 195 0.33 14.79 5.46
C LEU A 195 0.70 13.72 6.49
N CYS A 196 1.75 12.96 6.23
CA CYS A 196 2.24 11.96 7.18
C CYS A 196 2.86 12.63 8.42
N LEU A 197 2.54 12.08 9.60
CA LEU A 197 3.15 12.44 10.88
C LEU A 197 4.44 11.65 11.12
#